data_AF-A0A1R0Y6X7-F1
#
_entry.id   AF-A0A1R0Y6X7-F1
#
_cell.length_a   1.000
_cell.length_b   1.000
_cell.length_c   1.000
_cell.angle_alpha   90.00
_cell.angle_beta   90.00
_cell.angle_gamma   90.00
#
_symmetry.space_group_name_H-M   'P 1'
#
loop_
_entity.id
_entity.type
_entity.pdbx_description
1 polymer ?
#
loop_
_entity_poly.entity_id
_entity_poly.type
_entity_poly.pdbx_seq_one_letter_code
_entity_poly.pdbx_strand_id
1 'polypeptide(L)'
;MSLTTVIGKIDKFLISCGFANPQINGNGYYFYTINNVKIYFYPSNDGVRISVIPTARKYNIAGTKRIEVDGVGLLEIEVNPQLSNPRMNIYLSEHHLSIDRLNNTTSYMLSCVDDIYGKFENNIR
;
A
#
# COMPACT_ATOMS: atom_id res chain seq x y z
N MET A 1 -17.95 4.59 -9.83
CA MET A 1 -17.08 5.79 -10.02
C MET A 1 -16.22 5.56 -11.25
N SER A 2 -15.79 6.59 -11.98
CA SER A 2 -14.88 6.37 -13.13
C SER A 2 -13.43 6.26 -12.67
N LEU A 3 -12.60 5.48 -13.38
CA LEU A 3 -11.15 5.41 -13.16
C LEU A 3 -10.51 6.80 -13.07
N THR A 4 -10.89 7.73 -13.97
CA THR A 4 -10.41 9.13 -13.95
C THR A 4 -10.69 9.83 -12.62
N THR A 5 -11.83 9.55 -11.99
CA THR A 5 -12.18 10.13 -10.68
C THR A 5 -11.32 9.55 -9.56
N VAL A 6 -11.06 8.24 -9.59
CA VAL A 6 -10.17 7.56 -8.63
C VAL A 6 -8.74 8.12 -8.77
N ILE A 7 -8.22 8.19 -9.98
CA ILE A 7 -6.92 8.80 -10.33
C ILE A 7 -6.86 10.23 -9.78
N GLY A 8 -7.85 11.07 -10.07
CA GLY A 8 -7.87 12.46 -9.60
C GLY A 8 -7.89 12.61 -8.07
N LYS A 9 -8.45 11.65 -7.32
CA LYS A 9 -8.35 11.62 -5.85
C LYS A 9 -6.94 11.25 -5.37
N ILE A 10 -6.32 10.26 -6.02
CA ILE A 10 -4.94 9.85 -5.72
C ILE A 10 -3.97 10.99 -6.05
N ASP A 11 -4.12 11.67 -7.19
CA ASP A 11 -3.30 12.83 -7.55
C ASP A 11 -3.36 13.93 -6.49
N LYS A 12 -4.58 14.32 -6.08
CA LYS A 12 -4.78 15.34 -5.02
C LYS A 12 -4.12 14.93 -3.71
N PHE A 13 -4.26 13.67 -3.32
CA PHE A 13 -3.59 13.12 -2.14
C PHE A 13 -2.06 13.21 -2.28
N LEU A 14 -1.49 12.74 -3.39
CA LEU A 14 -0.03 12.78 -3.60
C LEU A 14 0.50 14.21 -3.65
N ILE A 15 -0.21 15.14 -4.28
CA ILE A 15 0.13 16.57 -4.26
C ILE A 15 0.11 17.10 -2.82
N SER A 16 -0.88 16.72 -2.00
CA SER A 16 -0.96 17.12 -0.58
C SER A 16 0.19 16.55 0.26
N CYS A 17 0.79 15.43 -0.16
CA CYS A 17 2.00 14.86 0.43
C CYS A 17 3.31 15.51 -0.10
N GLY A 18 3.22 16.48 -1.01
CA GLY A 18 4.39 17.20 -1.56
C GLY A 18 4.94 16.64 -2.88
N PHE A 19 4.27 15.68 -3.52
CA PHE A 19 4.69 15.19 -4.84
C PHE A 19 4.29 16.17 -5.94
N ALA A 20 5.27 16.90 -6.49
CA ALA A 20 5.07 17.77 -7.64
C ALA A 20 4.92 16.90 -8.91
N ASN A 21 3.72 16.82 -9.47
CA ASN A 21 3.37 16.06 -10.67
C ASN A 21 3.35 14.51 -10.49
N PRO A 22 2.40 13.97 -9.71
CA PRO A 22 2.19 12.54 -9.64
C PRO A 22 1.76 11.98 -11.00
N GLN A 23 2.34 10.85 -11.41
CA GLN A 23 2.04 10.23 -12.68
C GLN A 23 1.95 8.70 -12.55
N ILE A 24 1.01 8.15 -13.30
CA ILE A 24 0.88 6.72 -13.52
C ILE A 24 1.96 6.29 -14.51
N ASN A 25 2.71 5.25 -14.17
CA ASN A 25 3.73 4.72 -15.06
C ASN A 25 3.13 3.88 -16.21
N GLY A 26 3.98 3.41 -17.13
CA GLY A 26 3.54 2.57 -18.26
C GLY A 26 2.87 1.23 -17.86
N ASN A 27 2.90 0.85 -16.58
CA ASN A 27 2.26 -0.34 -16.04
C ASN A 27 0.94 -0.05 -15.31
N GLY A 28 0.44 1.20 -15.34
CA GLY A 28 -0.88 1.53 -14.79
C GLY A 28 -0.92 1.78 -13.29
N TYR A 29 0.20 2.08 -12.63
CA TYR A 29 0.22 2.45 -11.21
C TYR A 29 1.15 3.62 -10.88
N TYR A 30 0.91 4.26 -9.74
CA TYR A 30 1.85 5.21 -9.13
C TYR A 30 2.89 4.46 -8.30
N PHE A 31 4.12 4.98 -8.26
CA PHE A 31 5.23 4.39 -7.52
C PHE A 31 6.08 5.45 -6.84
N TYR A 32 6.32 5.27 -5.54
CA TYR A 32 7.18 6.15 -4.74
C TYR A 32 8.03 5.33 -3.77
N THR A 33 9.18 5.89 -3.37
CA THR A 33 10.02 5.32 -2.31
C THR A 33 10.19 6.34 -1.20
N ILE A 34 9.85 5.96 0.03
CA ILE A 34 9.99 6.76 1.24
C ILE A 34 10.70 5.91 2.29
N ASN A 35 11.80 6.37 2.90
CA ASN A 35 12.48 5.71 4.01
C ASN A 35 12.70 4.19 3.84
N ASN A 36 13.22 3.75 2.69
CA ASN A 36 13.42 2.32 2.35
C ASN A 36 12.13 1.50 2.20
N VAL A 37 11.01 2.17 1.95
CA VAL A 37 9.72 1.54 1.71
C VAL A 37 9.21 2.00 0.35
N LYS A 38 8.88 1.04 -0.51
CA LYS A 38 8.23 1.28 -1.79
C LYS A 38 6.72 1.27 -1.58
N ILE A 39 6.04 2.30 -2.10
CA ILE A 39 4.58 2.42 -2.06
C ILE A 39 4.06 2.43 -3.48
N TYR A 40 3.00 1.67 -3.70
CA TYR A 40 2.32 1.55 -4.98
C TYR A 40 0.85 1.86 -4.81
N PHE A 41 0.30 2.64 -5.74
CA PHE A 41 -1.14 2.88 -5.85
C PHE A 41 -1.61 2.33 -7.19
N TYR A 42 -2.44 1.28 -7.14
CA TYR A 42 -3.06 0.65 -8.30
C TYR A 42 -4.51 1.11 -8.41
N PRO A 43 -4.80 2.20 -9.16
CA PRO A 43 -6.17 2.66 -9.37
C PRO A 43 -6.96 1.66 -10.22
N SER A 44 -8.24 1.47 -9.90
CA SER A 44 -9.21 0.75 -10.71
C SER A 44 -10.54 1.52 -10.74
N ASN A 45 -11.53 1.02 -11.49
CA ASN A 45 -12.87 1.58 -11.43
C ASN A 45 -13.50 1.39 -10.04
N ASP A 46 -13.15 0.32 -9.33
CA ASP A 46 -13.79 -0.08 -8.08
C ASP A 46 -13.13 0.56 -6.84
N GLY A 47 -12.03 1.31 -7.01
CA GLY A 47 -11.25 1.87 -5.91
C GLY A 47 -9.75 1.89 -6.17
N VAL A 48 -8.95 1.71 -5.12
CA VAL A 48 -7.48 1.65 -5.21
C VAL A 48 -6.93 0.55 -4.33
N ARG A 49 -6.01 -0.25 -4.88
CA ARG A 49 -5.14 -1.09 -4.06
C ARG A 49 -3.88 -0.32 -3.72
N ILE A 50 -3.55 -0.25 -2.44
CA ILE A 50 -2.31 0.33 -1.95
C ILE A 50 -1.41 -0.82 -1.53
N SER A 51 -0.18 -0.84 -2.02
CA SER A 51 0.82 -1.84 -1.64
C SER A 51 2.05 -1.18 -1.06
N VAL A 52 2.52 -1.68 0.08
CA VAL A 52 3.71 -1.21 0.79
C VAL A 52 4.72 -2.36 0.87
N ILE A 53 5.95 -2.10 0.42
CA ILE A 53 7.02 -3.09 0.28
C ILE A 53 8.30 -2.55 0.93
N PRO A 54 8.76 -3.09 2.06
CA PRO A 54 10.07 -2.75 2.62
C PRO A 54 11.18 -3.26 1.70
N THR A 55 12.13 -2.40 1.32
CA THR A 55 13.20 -2.76 0.37
C THR A 55 14.31 -3.59 1.01
N ALA A 56 14.55 -3.40 2.32
CA ALA A 56 15.62 -4.05 3.06
C ALA A 56 15.27 -5.47 3.55
N ARG A 57 13.98 -5.85 3.55
CA ARG A 57 13.53 -7.14 4.11
C ARG A 57 13.34 -8.18 3.01
N LYS A 58 13.98 -9.34 3.17
CA LYS A 58 13.80 -10.51 2.29
C LYS A 58 13.38 -11.71 3.12
N TYR A 59 12.41 -12.46 2.62
CA TYR A 59 11.90 -13.66 3.28
C TYR A 59 11.98 -14.86 2.34
N ASN A 60 12.35 -16.01 2.91
CA ASN A 60 12.50 -17.27 2.18
C ASN A 60 11.29 -18.20 2.32
N ILE A 61 10.21 -17.72 2.93
CA ILE A 61 9.02 -18.49 3.28
C ILE A 61 7.79 -17.86 2.65
N ALA A 62 6.93 -18.69 2.05
CA ALA A 62 5.69 -18.23 1.46
C ALA A 62 4.59 -18.15 2.52
N GLY A 63 3.73 -17.14 2.44
CA GLY A 63 2.56 -17.07 3.31
C GLY A 63 1.72 -15.83 3.09
N THR A 64 0.44 -15.95 3.42
CA THR A 64 -0.50 -14.82 3.44
C THR A 64 -1.08 -14.68 4.84
N LYS A 65 -1.04 -13.47 5.40
CA LYS A 65 -1.64 -13.15 6.70
C LYS A 65 -2.62 -11.99 6.53
N ARG A 66 -3.77 -12.10 7.17
CA ARG A 66 -4.81 -11.07 7.18
C ARG A 66 -4.95 -10.48 8.57
N ILE A 67 -5.04 -9.15 8.65
CA ILE A 67 -5.19 -8.40 9.89
C ILE A 67 -6.29 -7.36 9.66
N GLU A 68 -7.36 -7.43 10.45
CA GLU A 68 -8.35 -6.36 10.47
C GLU A 68 -7.81 -5.21 11.32
N VAL A 69 -7.78 -4.00 10.76
CA VAL A 69 -7.29 -2.81 11.44
C VAL A 69 -8.44 -1.81 11.58
N ASP A 70 -8.77 -1.47 12.82
CA ASP A 70 -9.83 -0.51 13.09
C ASP A 70 -9.54 0.84 12.41
N GLY A 71 -10.58 1.43 11.81
CA GLY A 71 -10.46 2.67 11.06
C GLY A 71 -9.62 2.60 9.77
N VAL A 72 -9.08 1.45 9.37
CA VAL A 72 -8.29 1.29 8.13
C VAL A 72 -8.91 0.22 7.23
N GLY A 73 -9.22 -0.96 7.79
CA GLY A 73 -9.84 -2.10 7.13
C GLY A 73 -8.93 -3.32 7.09
N LEU A 74 -9.23 -4.25 6.19
CA LEU A 74 -8.49 -5.50 6.06
C LEU A 74 -7.13 -5.30 5.37
N LEU A 75 -6.07 -5.56 6.12
CA LEU A 75 -4.69 -5.57 5.66
C LEU A 75 -4.27 -7.01 5.30
N GLU A 76 -3.79 -7.22 4.08
CA GLU A 76 -3.27 -8.51 3.63
C GLU A 76 -1.76 -8.43 3.41
N ILE A 77 -1.02 -9.24 4.15
CA ILE A 77 0.42 -9.36 4.05
C ILE A 77 0.72 -10.62 3.25
N GLU A 78 1.30 -10.45 2.07
CA GLU A 78 1.72 -11.52 1.19
C GLU A 78 3.25 -11.61 1.20
N VAL A 79 3.76 -12.81 1.41
CA VAL A 79 5.17 -13.12 1.25
C VAL A 79 5.31 -14.19 0.19
N ASN A 80 6.04 -13.86 -0.88
CA ASN A 80 6.30 -14.76 -1.98
C ASN A 80 7.83 -14.89 -2.13
N PRO A 81 8.44 -16.07 -1.90
CA PRO A 81 9.89 -16.25 -1.98
C PRO A 81 10.50 -15.91 -3.35
N GLN A 82 9.70 -15.92 -4.42
CA GLN A 82 10.14 -15.52 -5.76
C GLN A 82 10.16 -13.99 -5.95
N LEU A 83 9.34 -13.27 -5.17
CA LEU A 83 9.34 -11.82 -5.10
C LEU A 83 10.16 -11.44 -3.86
N SER A 84 11.41 -11.06 -4.04
CA SER A 84 12.38 -10.95 -2.94
C SER A 84 11.97 -10.11 -1.72
N ASN A 85 10.88 -9.33 -1.78
CA ASN A 85 10.35 -8.52 -0.68
C ASN A 85 8.89 -8.87 -0.37
N PRO A 86 8.49 -8.88 0.90
CA PRO A 86 7.08 -9.02 1.27
C PRO A 86 6.25 -7.83 0.79
N ARG A 87 4.94 -8.02 0.67
CA ARG A 87 4.00 -6.98 0.26
C ARG A 87 2.84 -6.90 1.22
N MET A 88 2.59 -5.70 1.74
CA MET A 88 1.43 -5.38 2.55
C MET A 88 0.43 -4.67 1.65
N ASN A 89 -0.77 -5.21 1.52
CA ASN A 89 -1.80 -4.74 0.62
C ASN A 89 -3.03 -4.30 1.41
N ILE A 90 -3.66 -3.23 0.97
CA ILE A 90 -5.01 -2.87 1.38
C ILE A 90 -5.80 -2.39 0.18
N TYR A 91 -7.09 -2.66 0.20
CA TYR A 91 -8.03 -2.21 -0.82
C TYR A 91 -8.98 -1.18 -0.23
N LEU A 92 -9.00 0.02 -0.83
CA LEU A 92 -9.99 1.05 -0.52
C LEU A 92 -11.00 1.09 -1.66
N SER A 93 -12.25 0.70 -1.37
CA SER A 93 -13.32 0.77 -2.36
C SER A 93 -13.66 2.21 -2.73
N GLU A 94 -14.22 2.41 -3.92
CA GLU A 94 -14.60 3.73 -4.43
C GLU A 94 -15.52 4.52 -3.47
N HIS A 95 -16.43 3.82 -2.79
CA HIS A 95 -17.40 4.41 -1.85
C HIS A 95 -16.73 4.95 -0.58
N HIS A 96 -15.56 4.40 -0.23
CA HIS A 96 -14.78 4.80 0.95
C HIS A 96 -13.50 5.55 0.56
N LEU A 97 -13.34 5.91 -0.71
CA LEU A 97 -12.14 6.58 -1.21
C LEU A 97 -12.26 8.10 -1.01
N SER A 98 -11.57 8.63 0.00
CA SER A 98 -11.39 10.07 0.23
C SER A 98 -9.91 10.39 0.44
N ILE A 99 -9.55 11.67 0.37
CA ILE A 99 -8.17 12.12 0.65
C ILE A 99 -7.78 11.75 2.09
N ASP A 100 -8.68 11.97 3.06
CA ASP A 100 -8.44 11.59 4.46
C ASP A 100 -8.24 10.08 4.63
N ARG A 101 -9.03 9.27 3.92
CA ARG A 101 -8.90 7.80 3.97
C ARG A 101 -7.60 7.34 3.34
N LEU A 102 -7.16 7.95 2.23
CA LEU A 102 -5.86 7.70 1.61
C LEU A 102 -4.71 8.06 2.57
N ASN A 103 -4.80 9.22 3.21
CA ASN A 103 -3.82 9.70 4.17
C ASN A 103 -3.73 8.76 5.38
N ASN A 104 -4.85 8.53 6.08
CA ASN A 104 -4.87 7.68 7.26
C ASN A 104 -4.36 6.26 6.96
N THR A 105 -4.78 5.69 5.83
CA THR A 105 -4.36 4.34 5.43
C THR A 105 -2.86 4.31 5.12
N THR A 106 -2.36 5.23 4.31
CA THR A 106 -0.96 5.26 3.89
C THR A 106 -0.03 5.55 5.08
N SER A 107 -0.38 6.51 5.92
CA SER A 107 0.35 6.82 7.16
C SER A 107 0.37 5.64 8.12
N TYR A 108 -0.77 4.97 8.31
CA TYR A 108 -0.84 3.77 9.14
C TYR A 108 0.10 2.69 8.59
N MET A 109 -0.03 2.31 7.32
CA MET A 109 0.81 1.27 6.70
C MET A 109 2.31 1.59 6.82
N LEU A 110 2.70 2.85 6.62
CA LEU A 110 4.10 3.27 6.77
C LEU A 110 4.59 3.19 8.22
N SER A 111 3.76 3.62 9.18
CA SER A 111 4.12 3.61 10.60
C SER A 111 4.24 2.20 11.19
N CYS A 112 3.42 1.25 10.70
CA CYS A 112 3.38 -0.10 11.23
C CYS A 112 4.18 -1.11 10.39
N VAL A 113 4.81 -0.67 9.29
CA VAL A 113 5.53 -1.56 8.36
C VAL A 113 6.55 -2.40 9.13
N ASP A 114 7.37 -1.78 9.98
CA ASP A 114 8.43 -2.47 10.68
C ASP A 114 7.92 -3.40 11.78
N ASP A 115 6.88 -2.98 12.50
CA ASP A 115 6.24 -3.76 13.56
C ASP A 115 5.54 -5.00 13.01
N ILE A 116 4.76 -4.85 11.93
CA ILE A 116 4.03 -5.94 11.31
C ILE A 116 5.00 -6.98 10.74
N TYR A 117 6.05 -6.51 10.05
CA TYR A 117 7.04 -7.40 9.48
C TYR A 117 7.94 -8.04 10.54
N GLY A 118 8.30 -7.32 11.61
CA GLY A 118 9.01 -7.90 12.75
C GLY A 118 8.19 -8.98 13.47
N LYS A 119 6.87 -8.78 13.63
CA LYS A 119 5.98 -9.84 14.15
C LYS A 119 5.91 -11.04 13.22
N PHE A 120 5.87 -10.83 11.91
CA PHE A 120 5.86 -11.93 10.95
C PHE A 120 7.15 -12.77 11.09
N GLU A 121 8.33 -12.13 11.10
CA GLU A 121 9.63 -12.77 11.30
C GLU A 121 9.70 -13.62 12.57
N ASN A 122 9.18 -13.09 13.70
CA ASN A 122 9.20 -13.79 14.98
C ASN A 122 8.24 -14.98 15.07
N ASN A 123 7.23 -15.07 14.21
CA ASN A 123 6.30 -16.22 14.17
C ASN A 123 6.80 -17.37 13.27
N ILE A 124 7.96 -17.19 12.61
CA ILE A 124 8.53 -18.15 11.66
C ILE A 124 9.86 -18.74 12.17
N ARG A 125 10.40 -18.20 13.27
CA ARG A 125 11.52 -18.78 14.03
C ARG A 125 11.00 -19.80 15.04
#